data_AF-A0A6G3WXV8-F1
#
_entry.id   AF-A0A6G3WXV8-F1
#
_cell.length_a   1.000
_cell.length_b   1.000
_cell.length_c   1.000
_cell.angle_alpha   90.00
_cell.angle_beta   90.00
_cell.angle_gamma   90.00
#
_symmetry.space_group_name_H-M   'P 1'
#
loop_
_entity.id
_entity.type
_entity.pdbx_description
1 polymer ?
#
loop_
_entity_poly.entity_id
_entity_poly.type
_entity_poly.pdbx_seq_one_letter_code
_entity_poly.pdbx_strand_id
1 'polypeptide(L)' 'PRGVRVLFSKAGVTADELIRQLARAEPPGRPVVVVSTDREVADGVAKAGARPVASVLLLKRLSRV' A
#
# COMPACT_ATOMS: atom_id res chain seq x y z
N PRO A 1 12.31 -12.07 -11.25
CA PRO A 1 12.02 -11.34 -9.99
C PRO A 1 12.85 -10.05 -9.86
N ARG A 2 12.40 -8.91 -10.42
CA ARG A 2 13.16 -7.64 -10.40
C ARG A 2 12.29 -6.39 -10.20
N GLY A 3 11.26 -6.45 -9.34
CA GLY A 3 10.33 -5.33 -9.12
C GLY A 3 9.88 -5.14 -7.67
N VAL A 4 10.52 -5.80 -6.71
CA VAL A 4 10.16 -5.70 -5.29
C VAL A 4 11.18 -4.82 -4.59
N ARG A 5 10.70 -3.79 -3.89
CA ARG A 5 11.49 -2.98 -2.97
C ARG A 5 10.93 -3.19 -1.57
N VAL A 6 11.80 -3.40 -0.60
CA VAL A 6 11.44 -3.57 0.81
C VAL A 6 11.85 -2.29 1.55
N LEU A 7 10.94 -1.78 2.36
CA LEU A 7 11.16 -0.63 3.22
C LEU A 7 10.74 -1.02 4.64
N PHE A 8 11.56 -0.66 5.63
CA PHE A 8 11.25 -0.81 7.04
C PHE A 8 10.79 0.54 7.60
N SER A 9 9.78 0.54 8.45
CA SER A 9 9.44 1.74 9.21
C SER A 9 10.54 2.08 10.21
N LYS A 10 10.64 3.37 10.57
CA LYS A 10 11.52 3.81 11.65
C LYS A 10 11.01 3.24 12.99
N ALA A 11 11.89 3.13 13.97
CA ALA A 11 11.50 2.74 15.32
C ALA A 11 10.39 3.67 15.85
N GLY A 12 9.32 3.09 16.40
CA GLY A 12 8.16 3.82 16.90
C GLY A 12 7.16 4.27 15.82
N VAL A 13 7.42 4.02 14.54
CA VAL A 13 6.50 4.31 13.43
C VAL A 13 5.87 3.03 12.95
N THR A 14 4.54 3.04 12.86
CA THR A 14 3.76 1.91 12.38
C THR A 14 3.78 1.85 10.84
N ALA A 15 3.52 0.66 10.29
CA ALA A 15 3.58 0.45 8.85
C ALA A 15 2.48 1.23 8.10
N ASP A 16 1.30 1.35 8.69
CA ASP A 16 0.18 2.13 8.16
C ASP A 16 0.51 3.61 8.00
N GLU A 17 1.23 4.21 8.96
CA GLU A 17 1.67 5.59 8.84
C GLU A 17 2.69 5.77 7.70
N LEU A 18 3.68 4.88 7.59
CA LEU A 18 4.62 4.89 6.47
C LEU A 18 3.89 4.71 5.12
N ILE A 19 2.95 3.78 5.04
CA ILE A 19 2.15 3.54 3.82
C ILE A 19 1.35 4.79 3.44
N ARG A 20 0.73 5.48 4.41
CA ARG A 20 -0.01 6.74 4.17
C ARG A 20 0.91 7.84 3.64
N GLN A 21 2.12 7.96 4.19
CA GLN A 21 3.12 8.92 3.71
C GLN A 21 3.56 8.61 2.27
N LEU A 22 3.84 7.33 1.97
CA LEU A 22 4.18 6.89 0.62
C LEU A 22 3.04 7.20 -0.35
N ALA A 23 1.82 6.80 -0.04
CA ALA A 23 0.65 7.03 -0.90
C ALA A 23 0.43 8.52 -1.21
N ARG A 24 0.69 9.42 -0.24
CA ARG A 24 0.56 10.87 -0.44
C ARG A 24 1.70 11.48 -1.27
N ALA A 25 2.90 10.91 -1.19
CA ALA A 25 4.06 11.39 -1.94
C ALA A 25 4.01 11.02 -3.43
N GLU A 26 3.07 10.16 -3.82
CA GLU A 26 2.92 9.67 -5.18
C GLU A 26 2.43 10.79 -6.12
N PRO A 27 3.08 11.00 -7.28
CA PRO A 27 2.68 12.05 -8.21
C PRO A 27 1.23 11.89 -8.70
N PRO A 28 0.48 13.00 -8.85
CA PRO A 28 -0.86 12.95 -9.42
C PRO A 28 -0.82 12.35 -10.83
N GLY A 29 -1.81 11.53 -11.15
CA GLY A 29 -1.89 10.82 -12.43
C GLY A 29 -1.20 9.44 -12.45
N ARG A 30 -0.43 9.08 -11.41
CA ARG A 30 0.10 7.72 -11.25
C ARG A 30 -0.86 6.87 -10.40
N PRO A 31 -1.50 5.81 -10.93
CA PRO A 31 -2.35 4.94 -10.13
C PRO A 31 -1.54 4.17 -9.09
N VAL A 32 -1.95 4.26 -7.83
CA VAL A 32 -1.32 3.56 -6.70
C VAL A 32 -2.33 2.62 -6.07
N VAL A 33 -1.93 1.36 -5.88
CA VAL A 33 -2.74 0.34 -5.20
C VAL A 33 -2.08 0.00 -3.89
N VAL A 34 -2.85 0.04 -2.81
CA VAL A 34 -2.41 -0.39 -1.49
C VAL A 34 -3.16 -1.66 -1.13
N VAL A 35 -2.41 -2.71 -0.80
CA VAL A 35 -2.98 -4.00 -0.45
C VAL A 35 -2.90 -4.17 1.07
N SER A 36 -4.06 -4.24 1.72
CA SER A 36 -4.15 -4.45 3.17
C SER A 36 -5.50 -5.05 3.55
N THR A 37 -5.56 -5.76 4.68
CA THR A 37 -6.80 -6.13 5.39
C THR A 37 -7.09 -5.20 6.56
N ASP A 38 -6.20 -4.27 6.85
CA ASP A 38 -6.37 -3.26 7.89
C ASP A 38 -7.24 -2.10 7.38
N ARG A 39 -8.32 -1.81 8.12
CA ARG A 39 -9.27 -0.76 7.78
C ARG A 39 -8.68 0.63 7.93
N GLU A 40 -7.83 0.87 8.92
CA GLU A 40 -7.22 2.18 9.16
C GLU A 40 -6.27 2.56 8.01
N VAL A 41 -5.52 1.57 7.52
CA VAL A 41 -4.72 1.72 6.30
C VAL A 41 -5.62 2.06 5.12
N ALA A 42 -6.68 1.27 4.89
CA ALA A 42 -7.55 1.41 3.73
C ALA A 42 -8.21 2.80 3.66
N ASP A 43 -8.76 3.26 4.79
CA ASP A 43 -9.40 4.56 4.88
C ASP A 43 -8.38 5.70 4.74
N GLY A 44 -7.19 5.55 5.33
CA GLY A 44 -6.12 6.53 5.25
C GLY A 44 -5.56 6.73 3.85
N VAL A 45 -5.35 5.64 3.11
CA VAL A 45 -4.78 5.69 1.75
C VAL A 45 -5.82 6.09 0.70
N ALA A 46 -7.10 5.77 0.90
CA ALA A 46 -8.19 6.26 0.07
C ALA A 46 -8.27 7.80 0.11
N LYS A 47 -8.15 8.39 1.31
CA LYS A 47 -8.07 9.85 1.47
C LYS A 47 -6.84 10.47 0.81
N ALA A 48 -5.76 9.71 0.65
CA ALA A 48 -4.55 10.13 -0.05
C ALA A 48 -4.61 9.93 -1.57
N GLY A 49 -5.73 9.44 -2.12
CA GLY A 49 -5.92 9.23 -3.57
C GLY A 49 -5.46 7.86 -4.08
N ALA A 50 -4.99 6.97 -3.21
CA ALA A 50 -4.66 5.59 -3.56
C ALA A 50 -5.89 4.68 -3.51
N ARG A 51 -5.79 3.50 -4.13
CA ARG A 51 -6.86 2.51 -4.19
C ARG A 51 -6.59 1.36 -3.21
N PRO A 52 -7.34 1.24 -2.10
CA PRO A 52 -7.20 0.12 -1.17
C PRO A 52 -7.80 -1.15 -1.77
N VAL A 53 -7.11 -2.28 -1.58
CA VAL A 53 -7.48 -3.59 -2.12
C VAL A 53 -7.23 -4.66 -1.06
N ALA A 54 -8.14 -5.63 -0.95
CA ALA A 54 -8.00 -6.73 0.02
C ALA A 54 -6.80 -7.63 -0.31
N SER A 55 -6.08 -8.07 0.71
CA SER A 55 -4.88 -8.93 0.58
C SER A 55 -5.12 -10.21 -0.21
N VAL A 56 -6.33 -10.77 -0.15
CA VAL A 56 -6.73 -11.96 -0.91
C VAL A 56 -6.62 -11.77 -2.43
N LEU A 57 -6.77 -10.55 -2.94
CA LEU A 57 -6.67 -10.28 -4.37
C LEU A 57 -5.21 -10.30 -4.86
N LEU A 58 -4.27 -9.82 -4.03
CA LEU A 58 -2.84 -9.94 -4.33
C LEU A 58 -2.42 -11.40 -4.32
N LEU A 59 -2.84 -12.18 -3.31
CA LEU A 59 -2.55 -13.61 -3.25
C LEU A 59 -3.06 -14.34 -4.49
N LYS A 60 -4.33 -14.13 -4.87
CA LYS A 60 -4.90 -14.69 -6.11
C LYS A 60 -4.11 -14.28 -7.36
N ARG A 61 -3.55 -13.07 -7.40
CA ARG A 61 -2.77 -12.61 -8.56
C ARG A 61 -1.40 -13.27 -8.62
N LEU A 62 -0.72 -13.42 -7.48
CA LEU A 62 0.59 -14.06 -7.37
C LEU A 62 0.51 -15.57 -7.67
N SER A 63 -0.56 -16.25 -7.27
CA SER A 63 -0.76 -17.68 -7.57
C SER A 63 -1.00 -18.01 -9.05
N ARG A 64 -1.18 -17.01 -9.91
CA ARG A 64 -1.35 -17.17 -11.36
C ARG A 64 -0.05 -16.96 -12.15
N VAL A 65 1.06 -16.62 -11.47
CA VAL A 65 2.37 -16.32 -12.05
C VAL A 65 3.26 -17.56 -11.96
#